data_AF-A0A2E0EMQ0-F1
#
_entry.id   AF-A0A2E0EMQ0-F1
#
_cell.length_a   1.000
_cell.length_b   1.000
_cell.length_c   1.000
_cell.angle_alpha   90.00
_cell.angle_beta   90.00
_cell.angle_gamma   90.00
#
_symmetry.space_group_name_H-M   'P 1'
#
loop_
_entity.id
_entity.type
_entity.pdbx_description
1 polymer ?
#
loop_
_entity_poly.entity_id
_entity_poly.type
_entity_poly.pdbx_seq_one_letter_code
_entity_poly.pdbx_strand_id
1 'polypeptide(L)'
;MIKNIRSGTLEDFKLVSEKTLATKYIKERIHEAGTIEMFELLVQKMNGGLNYQMILQLIDNNRYDLLKHIIADDRISDVFWQKHVDEYLLDVCLPESADLLRLRGDMVDFAHQVIDENHLQPKHLTHLLGINEEVYLKGLQTIQGEIDYPQINRISSDCIKYLDRDRIKQIRRQIIVIVRNIKDIECDLSFINVLNLQFETTEIPPKELLESINMIYIINPYFVVEYEPPHDVQCDWIDGDLRFLKEHINKIKYPSLVKLIKPNRKDYTQIIQYIHRIANGRFKEGVADEIEDLDENLTEEMMRYIIGTQKFLWSFGFALIHHKRILFGITNHQSHFSQLDFKSCFRFVNWNKIGNYLQYIPFTQRMMEKIIKLNPNLYIFKNSCIKCKKITSKSARF
;
A
#
# COMPACT_ATOMS: atom_id res chain seq x y z
N MET A 1 -24.76 -23.39 19.86
CA MET A 1 -24.17 -22.06 19.55
C MET A 1 -23.15 -22.16 18.41
N ILE A 2 -22.10 -22.99 18.52
CA ILE A 2 -21.13 -23.27 17.42
C ILE A 2 -21.83 -23.72 16.12
N LYS A 3 -22.83 -24.59 16.23
CA LYS A 3 -23.57 -25.15 15.09
C LYS A 3 -24.40 -24.09 14.33
N ASN A 4 -24.87 -23.08 15.04
CA ASN A 4 -25.93 -22.20 14.58
C ASN A 4 -25.45 -21.11 13.61
N ILE A 5 -24.19 -20.65 13.74
CA ILE A 5 -23.62 -19.64 12.83
C ILE A 5 -23.35 -20.22 11.44
N ARG A 6 -23.05 -21.53 11.35
CA ARG A 6 -22.62 -22.21 10.12
C ARG A 6 -23.75 -22.55 9.17
N SER A 7 -24.95 -22.78 9.68
CA SER A 7 -26.09 -23.25 8.88
C SER A 7 -26.96 -22.12 8.36
N GLY A 8 -26.99 -20.96 9.05
CA GLY A 8 -27.78 -19.80 8.62
C GLY A 8 -29.28 -20.11 8.45
N THR A 9 -29.83 -21.03 9.25
CA THR A 9 -31.25 -21.37 9.15
C THR A 9 -32.11 -20.34 9.88
N LEU A 10 -33.40 -20.25 9.55
CA LEU A 10 -34.34 -19.32 10.19
C LEU A 10 -34.36 -19.43 11.72
N GLU A 11 -34.17 -20.64 12.27
CA GLU A 11 -34.08 -20.87 13.72
C GLU A 11 -32.77 -20.34 14.32
N ASP A 12 -31.66 -20.43 13.58
CA ASP A 12 -30.37 -19.86 13.98
C ASP A 12 -30.42 -18.33 13.99
N PHE A 13 -31.08 -17.73 13.00
CA PHE A 13 -31.35 -16.29 12.95
C PHE A 13 -32.11 -15.83 14.19
N LYS A 14 -33.22 -16.51 14.53
CA LYS A 14 -34.00 -16.20 15.74
C LYS A 14 -33.14 -16.29 17.00
N LEU A 15 -32.39 -17.38 17.14
CA LEU A 15 -31.51 -17.60 18.30
C LEU A 15 -30.41 -16.53 18.46
N VAL A 16 -29.77 -16.13 17.37
CA VAL A 16 -28.73 -15.08 17.36
C VAL A 16 -29.35 -13.70 17.57
N SER A 17 -30.53 -13.45 17.01
CA SER A 17 -31.23 -12.18 17.13
C SER A 17 -31.72 -11.91 18.56
N GLU A 18 -32.14 -12.95 19.29
CA GLU A 18 -32.67 -12.86 20.65
C GLU A 18 -31.59 -12.87 21.74
N LYS A 19 -30.40 -13.42 21.47
CA LYS A 19 -29.33 -13.57 22.48
C LYS A 19 -28.29 -12.45 22.42
N THR A 20 -27.83 -12.03 23.60
CA THR A 20 -26.60 -11.25 23.72
C THR A 20 -25.41 -12.18 23.50
N LEU A 21 -24.76 -12.06 22.36
CA LEU A 21 -23.52 -12.77 22.07
C LEU A 21 -22.32 -11.97 22.59
N ALA A 22 -21.36 -12.66 23.22
CA ALA A 22 -20.12 -12.03 23.60
C ALA A 22 -19.38 -11.55 22.33
N THR A 23 -19.04 -10.26 22.25
CA THR A 23 -18.37 -9.67 21.08
C THR A 23 -17.09 -10.41 20.69
N LYS A 24 -16.35 -10.93 21.68
CA LYS A 24 -15.15 -11.76 21.46
C LYS A 24 -15.46 -12.99 20.58
N TYR A 25 -16.58 -13.65 20.82
CA TYR A 25 -16.97 -14.85 20.09
C TYR A 25 -17.33 -14.54 18.63
N ILE A 26 -18.02 -13.43 18.38
CA ILE A 26 -18.32 -12.96 17.02
C ILE A 26 -17.01 -12.67 16.28
N LYS A 27 -16.09 -11.93 16.92
CA LYS A 27 -14.78 -11.58 16.35
C LYS A 27 -13.94 -12.78 15.95
N GLU A 28 -14.02 -13.88 16.67
CA GLU A 28 -13.20 -15.09 16.41
C GLU A 28 -13.81 -15.99 15.32
N ARG A 29 -15.10 -15.82 14.99
CA ARG A 29 -15.85 -16.82 14.20
C ARG A 29 -16.73 -16.25 13.10
N ILE A 30 -16.61 -14.96 12.80
CA ILE A 30 -17.46 -14.33 11.78
C ILE A 30 -17.30 -14.98 10.40
N HIS A 31 -16.10 -15.48 10.09
CA HIS A 31 -15.81 -16.21 8.85
C HIS A 31 -16.58 -17.53 8.71
N GLU A 32 -17.22 -18.00 9.78
CA GLU A 32 -18.04 -19.21 9.75
C GLU A 32 -19.52 -18.92 9.40
N ALA A 33 -19.91 -17.67 9.18
CA ALA A 33 -21.30 -17.32 8.86
C ALA A 33 -21.78 -18.05 7.59
N GLY A 34 -22.80 -18.89 7.71
CA GLY A 34 -23.27 -19.73 6.61
C GLY A 34 -23.90 -18.97 5.44
N THR A 35 -24.41 -17.76 5.70
CA THR A 35 -25.04 -16.88 4.71
C THR A 35 -24.66 -15.42 4.93
N ILE A 36 -24.91 -14.57 3.93
CA ILE A 36 -24.66 -13.13 4.00
C ILE A 36 -25.52 -12.47 5.08
N GLU A 37 -26.79 -12.86 5.19
CA GLU A 37 -27.70 -12.27 6.17
C GLU A 37 -27.27 -12.60 7.60
N MET A 38 -26.71 -13.80 7.82
CA MET A 38 -26.18 -14.19 9.13
C MET A 38 -24.93 -13.39 9.45
N PHE A 39 -24.09 -13.17 8.44
CA PHE A 39 -22.92 -12.30 8.54
C PHE A 39 -23.33 -10.88 8.90
N GLU A 40 -24.29 -10.27 8.21
CA GLU A 40 -24.82 -8.94 8.51
C GLU A 40 -25.37 -8.85 9.94
N LEU A 41 -26.17 -9.83 10.38
CA LEU A 41 -26.71 -9.87 11.74
C LEU A 41 -25.59 -9.92 12.78
N LEU A 42 -24.54 -10.71 12.53
CA LEU A 42 -23.36 -10.77 13.41
C LEU A 42 -22.63 -9.43 13.45
N VAL A 43 -22.46 -8.75 12.31
CA VAL A 43 -21.86 -7.41 12.26
C VAL A 43 -22.69 -6.39 13.03
N GLN A 44 -24.01 -6.40 12.87
CA GLN A 44 -24.92 -5.50 13.59
C GLN A 44 -24.82 -5.67 15.11
N LYS A 45 -24.69 -6.92 15.59
CA LYS A 45 -24.56 -7.22 17.03
C LYS A 45 -23.25 -6.72 17.65
N MET A 46 -22.27 -6.25 16.88
CA MET A 46 -20.97 -5.83 17.40
C MET A 46 -20.85 -4.37 17.85
N ASN A 47 -21.89 -3.53 17.74
CA ASN A 47 -21.91 -2.12 18.18
C ASN A 47 -20.72 -1.22 17.73
N GLY A 48 -19.87 -1.69 16.80
CA GLY A 48 -18.66 -1.00 16.36
C GLY A 48 -18.13 -1.47 15.01
N GLY A 49 -18.93 -2.23 14.25
CA GLY A 49 -18.60 -2.67 12.89
C GLY A 49 -17.50 -3.75 12.82
N LEU A 50 -17.06 -4.02 11.58
CA LEU A 50 -15.95 -4.92 11.29
C LEU A 50 -14.63 -4.27 11.67
N ASN A 51 -13.76 -5.01 12.34
CA ASN A 51 -12.37 -4.59 12.56
C ASN A 51 -11.41 -5.36 11.65
N TYR A 52 -10.16 -4.88 11.59
CA TYR A 52 -9.14 -5.45 10.72
C TYR A 52 -8.92 -6.95 10.89
N GLN A 53 -8.92 -7.47 12.12
CA GLN A 53 -8.71 -8.91 12.36
C GLN A 53 -9.83 -9.77 11.77
N MET A 54 -11.03 -9.22 11.63
CA MET A 54 -12.18 -9.94 11.09
C MET A 54 -12.11 -10.03 9.57
N ILE A 55 -11.73 -8.94 8.89
CA ILE A 55 -11.54 -8.94 7.44
C ILE A 55 -10.35 -9.82 7.06
N LEU A 56 -9.23 -9.65 7.78
CA LEU A 56 -8.37 -10.71 8.34
C LEU A 56 -8.82 -12.14 8.01
N GLN A 57 -9.72 -12.62 8.86
CA GLN A 57 -10.25 -13.97 8.85
C GLN A 57 -11.08 -14.30 7.61
N LEU A 58 -11.84 -13.36 7.06
CA LEU A 58 -12.60 -13.63 5.83
C LEU A 58 -11.65 -13.99 4.68
N ILE A 59 -10.56 -13.23 4.55
CA ILE A 59 -9.52 -13.52 3.57
C ILE A 59 -8.77 -14.80 3.93
N ASP A 60 -8.47 -15.07 5.22
CA ASP A 60 -7.82 -16.33 5.66
C ASP A 60 -8.63 -17.57 5.27
N ASN A 61 -9.95 -17.46 5.33
CA ASN A 61 -10.87 -18.59 5.16
C ASN A 61 -11.53 -18.60 3.78
N ASN A 62 -10.98 -17.86 2.82
CA ASN A 62 -11.48 -17.78 1.44
C ASN A 62 -12.98 -17.45 1.36
N ARG A 63 -13.48 -16.66 2.30
CA ARG A 63 -14.88 -16.18 2.33
C ARG A 63 -15.05 -14.98 1.42
N TYR A 64 -14.74 -15.17 0.14
CA TYR A 64 -14.84 -14.13 -0.88
C TYR A 64 -16.29 -13.68 -1.10
N ASP A 65 -17.24 -14.58 -0.89
CA ASP A 65 -18.67 -14.28 -0.85
C ASP A 65 -19.01 -13.18 0.16
N LEU A 66 -18.43 -13.24 1.36
CA LEU A 66 -18.61 -12.24 2.41
C LEU A 66 -17.74 -11.00 2.16
N LEU A 67 -16.54 -11.16 1.58
CA LEU A 67 -15.68 -10.03 1.24
C LEU A 67 -16.31 -9.11 0.19
N LYS A 68 -16.88 -9.68 -0.86
CA LYS A 68 -17.61 -8.94 -1.90
C LYS A 68 -18.68 -8.04 -1.30
N HIS A 69 -19.41 -8.55 -0.31
CA HIS A 69 -20.46 -7.81 0.38
C HIS A 69 -19.94 -6.60 1.18
N ILE A 70 -18.67 -6.59 1.60
CA ILE A 70 -18.11 -5.50 2.41
C ILE A 70 -17.16 -4.57 1.65
N ILE A 71 -16.78 -4.87 0.40
CA ILE A 71 -15.93 -3.97 -0.41
C ILE A 71 -16.61 -2.61 -0.63
N ALA A 72 -17.95 -2.60 -0.72
CA ALA A 72 -18.76 -1.39 -0.81
C ALA A 72 -19.10 -0.75 0.56
N ASP A 73 -18.58 -1.28 1.68
CA ASP A 73 -18.86 -0.76 3.01
C ASP A 73 -17.92 0.39 3.37
N ASP A 74 -18.44 1.62 3.30
CA ASP A 74 -17.72 2.86 3.62
C ASP A 74 -17.20 2.93 5.07
N ARG A 75 -17.63 2.02 5.96
CA ARG A 75 -17.09 1.93 7.33
C ARG A 75 -15.68 1.34 7.36
N ILE A 76 -15.25 0.66 6.30
CA ILE A 76 -13.91 0.09 6.20
C ILE A 76 -12.97 1.15 5.63
N SER A 77 -11.93 1.48 6.39
CA SER A 77 -10.96 2.50 5.99
C SER A 77 -10.26 2.13 4.68
N ASP A 78 -10.19 3.08 3.74
CA ASP A 78 -9.39 2.99 2.52
C ASP A 78 -7.93 2.56 2.79
N VAL A 79 -7.34 2.98 3.91
CA VAL A 79 -5.99 2.60 4.34
C VAL A 79 -5.85 1.08 4.51
N PHE A 80 -6.90 0.41 4.95
CA PHE A 80 -6.90 -1.05 5.06
C PHE A 80 -6.80 -1.71 3.71
N TRP A 81 -7.67 -1.31 2.79
CA TRP A 81 -7.71 -1.86 1.44
C TRP A 81 -6.38 -1.63 0.72
N GLN A 82 -5.82 -0.42 0.80
CA GLN A 82 -4.51 -0.11 0.23
C GLN A 82 -3.38 -1.03 0.72
N LYS A 83 -3.42 -1.45 2.00
CA LYS A 83 -2.38 -2.27 2.64
C LYS A 83 -2.57 -3.78 2.48
N HIS A 84 -3.80 -4.25 2.37
CA HIS A 84 -4.10 -5.69 2.50
C HIS A 84 -4.67 -6.33 1.24
N VAL A 85 -5.00 -5.54 0.22
CA VAL A 85 -5.47 -6.03 -1.07
C VAL A 85 -4.28 -6.35 -1.97
N ASP A 86 -4.20 -7.61 -2.36
CA ASP A 86 -3.33 -8.09 -3.44
C ASP A 86 -4.15 -8.26 -4.73
N GLU A 87 -3.45 -8.39 -5.87
CA GLU A 87 -4.07 -8.58 -7.20
C GLU A 87 -5.03 -9.76 -7.20
N TYR A 88 -4.65 -10.89 -6.60
CA TYR A 88 -5.52 -12.06 -6.51
C TYR A 88 -6.87 -11.77 -5.81
N LEU A 89 -6.86 -11.00 -4.70
CA LEU A 89 -8.09 -10.61 -4.04
C LEU A 89 -8.94 -9.71 -4.93
N LEU A 90 -8.31 -8.78 -5.65
CA LEU A 90 -8.98 -7.94 -6.64
C LEU A 90 -9.69 -8.81 -7.68
N ASP A 91 -9.00 -9.77 -8.28
CA ASP A 91 -9.53 -10.60 -9.35
C ASP A 91 -10.70 -11.49 -8.86
N VAL A 92 -10.51 -12.20 -7.75
CA VAL A 92 -11.52 -13.14 -7.23
C VAL A 92 -12.76 -12.40 -6.69
N CYS A 93 -12.61 -11.14 -6.30
CA CYS A 93 -13.71 -10.32 -5.81
C CYS A 93 -14.37 -9.46 -6.89
N LEU A 94 -14.08 -9.66 -8.18
CA LEU A 94 -14.82 -9.02 -9.26
C LEU A 94 -16.29 -9.50 -9.29
N PRO A 95 -17.26 -8.62 -9.65
CA PRO A 95 -17.08 -7.23 -10.06
C PRO A 95 -16.94 -6.22 -8.89
N GLU A 96 -17.23 -6.61 -7.64
CA GLU A 96 -17.31 -5.69 -6.50
C GLU A 96 -15.97 -4.98 -6.22
N SER A 97 -14.85 -5.66 -6.45
CA SER A 97 -13.49 -5.09 -6.30
C SER A 97 -13.17 -3.94 -7.26
N ALA A 98 -13.93 -3.74 -8.34
CA ALA A 98 -13.72 -2.62 -9.25
C ALA A 98 -13.89 -1.25 -8.56
N ASP A 99 -14.69 -1.19 -7.49
CA ASP A 99 -14.83 0.00 -6.64
C ASP A 99 -13.49 0.42 -5.99
N LEU A 100 -12.54 -0.51 -5.82
CA LEU A 100 -11.22 -0.25 -5.21
C LEU A 100 -10.25 0.48 -6.15
N LEU A 101 -10.58 0.65 -7.44
CA LEU A 101 -9.80 1.46 -8.39
C LEU A 101 -9.65 2.92 -7.91
N ARG A 102 -10.57 3.41 -7.08
CA ARG A 102 -10.49 4.76 -6.48
C ARG A 102 -9.28 4.95 -5.55
N LEU A 103 -8.67 3.86 -5.09
CA LEU A 103 -7.71 3.89 -3.98
C LEU A 103 -6.27 4.15 -4.41
N ARG A 104 -5.86 3.69 -5.59
CA ARG A 104 -4.46 3.79 -6.05
C ARG A 104 -4.38 4.01 -7.56
N GLY A 105 -3.46 4.89 -7.97
CA GLY A 105 -3.18 5.17 -9.38
C GLY A 105 -2.22 4.15 -10.03
N ASP A 106 -1.72 3.17 -9.28
CA ASP A 106 -0.78 2.15 -9.76
C ASP A 106 -1.48 0.86 -10.26
N MET A 107 -2.81 0.82 -10.28
CA MET A 107 -3.62 -0.36 -10.64
C MET A 107 -3.89 -0.49 -12.14
N VAL A 108 -2.89 -0.28 -13.00
CA VAL A 108 -3.05 -0.29 -14.48
C VAL A 108 -3.54 -1.66 -14.97
N ASP A 109 -2.84 -2.74 -14.59
CA ASP A 109 -3.16 -4.10 -15.04
C ASP A 109 -4.57 -4.54 -14.59
N PHE A 110 -4.90 -4.30 -13.33
CA PHE A 110 -6.22 -4.60 -12.79
C PHE A 110 -7.32 -3.76 -13.46
N ALA A 111 -7.07 -2.49 -13.77
CA ALA A 111 -8.05 -1.66 -14.49
C ALA A 111 -8.30 -2.20 -15.91
N HIS A 112 -7.26 -2.65 -16.61
CA HIS A 112 -7.43 -3.32 -17.90
C HIS A 112 -8.25 -4.59 -17.77
N GLN A 113 -8.01 -5.41 -16.75
CA GLN A 113 -8.80 -6.61 -16.50
C GLN A 113 -10.28 -6.29 -16.24
N VAL A 114 -10.58 -5.29 -15.41
CA VAL A 114 -11.97 -4.82 -15.16
C VAL A 114 -12.66 -4.41 -16.46
N ILE A 115 -11.95 -3.72 -17.35
CA ILE A 115 -12.46 -3.28 -18.65
C ILE A 115 -12.69 -4.48 -19.58
N ASP A 116 -11.69 -5.35 -19.70
CA ASP A 116 -11.67 -6.48 -20.64
C ASP A 116 -12.68 -7.57 -20.25
N GLU A 117 -12.95 -7.75 -18.94
CA GLU A 117 -13.99 -8.66 -18.42
C GLU A 117 -15.39 -8.01 -18.35
N ASN A 118 -15.56 -6.77 -18.84
CA ASN A 118 -16.83 -6.05 -18.85
C ASN A 118 -17.45 -5.87 -17.44
N HIS A 119 -16.61 -5.58 -16.46
CA HIS A 119 -16.99 -5.29 -15.07
C HIS A 119 -16.97 -3.79 -14.73
N LEU A 120 -16.62 -2.94 -15.70
CA LEU A 120 -16.64 -1.49 -15.54
C LEU A 120 -18.09 -0.96 -15.54
N GLN A 121 -18.45 -0.20 -14.50
CA GLN A 121 -19.74 0.50 -14.39
C GLN A 121 -19.53 2.00 -14.57
N PRO A 122 -20.57 2.79 -14.95
CA PRO A 122 -20.48 4.26 -15.10
C PRO A 122 -19.79 4.97 -13.94
N LYS A 123 -20.09 4.55 -12.69
CA LYS A 123 -19.49 5.10 -11.47
C LYS A 123 -17.96 4.91 -11.38
N HIS A 124 -17.41 3.85 -11.98
CA HIS A 124 -15.98 3.54 -11.92
C HIS A 124 -15.16 4.39 -12.89
N LEU A 125 -15.77 4.99 -13.91
CA LEU A 125 -15.05 5.69 -14.98
C LEU A 125 -14.17 6.82 -14.44
N THR A 126 -14.67 7.56 -13.46
CA THR A 126 -13.94 8.66 -12.83
C THR A 126 -12.76 8.18 -11.99
N HIS A 127 -12.76 6.93 -11.51
CA HIS A 127 -11.60 6.35 -10.82
C HIS A 127 -10.42 6.14 -11.76
N LEU A 128 -10.69 5.87 -13.04
CA LEU A 128 -9.65 5.69 -14.06
C LEU A 128 -8.87 6.99 -14.34
N LEU A 129 -9.46 8.17 -14.09
CA LEU A 129 -8.75 9.46 -14.17
C LEU A 129 -7.54 9.52 -13.22
N GLY A 130 -7.59 8.78 -12.10
CA GLY A 130 -6.49 8.65 -11.15
C GLY A 130 -5.36 7.71 -11.60
N ILE A 131 -5.56 6.94 -12.67
CA ILE A 131 -4.61 5.95 -13.18
C ILE A 131 -3.75 6.58 -14.27
N ASN A 132 -4.29 6.79 -15.48
CA ASN A 132 -3.66 7.50 -16.60
C ASN A 132 -4.67 7.74 -17.74
N GLU A 133 -4.27 8.53 -18.74
CA GLU A 133 -5.12 8.85 -19.90
C GLU A 133 -5.51 7.61 -20.71
N GLU A 134 -4.57 6.70 -20.96
CA GLU A 134 -4.81 5.49 -21.77
C GLU A 134 -5.95 4.64 -21.22
N VAL A 135 -5.88 4.30 -19.93
CA VAL A 135 -6.86 3.46 -19.24
C VAL A 135 -8.21 4.18 -19.18
N TYR A 136 -8.23 5.49 -18.91
CA TYR A 136 -9.45 6.29 -18.90
C TYR A 136 -10.13 6.27 -20.27
N LEU A 137 -9.40 6.51 -21.36
CA LEU A 137 -9.94 6.50 -22.72
C LEU A 137 -10.47 5.12 -23.11
N LYS A 138 -9.77 4.04 -22.72
CA LYS A 138 -10.25 2.66 -22.95
C LYS A 138 -11.57 2.41 -22.21
N GLY A 139 -11.68 2.83 -20.95
CA GLY A 139 -12.93 2.71 -20.18
C GLY A 139 -14.07 3.59 -20.72
N LEU A 140 -13.76 4.78 -21.24
CA LEU A 140 -14.76 5.66 -21.84
C LEU A 140 -15.43 5.03 -23.07
N GLN A 141 -14.68 4.25 -23.84
CA GLN A 141 -15.19 3.56 -25.04
C GLN A 141 -16.15 2.40 -24.71
N THR A 142 -16.09 1.85 -23.49
CA THR A 142 -16.88 0.67 -23.10
C THR A 142 -18.18 1.02 -22.38
N ILE A 143 -18.30 2.23 -21.81
CA ILE A 143 -19.48 2.62 -21.04
C ILE A 143 -20.56 3.23 -21.95
N GLN A 144 -21.76 2.66 -21.86
CA GLN A 144 -22.98 3.22 -22.44
C GLN A 144 -23.83 3.81 -21.30
N GLY A 145 -23.99 5.13 -21.25
CA GLY A 145 -24.85 5.79 -20.26
C GLY A 145 -24.34 7.15 -19.79
N GLU A 146 -25.11 7.77 -18.91
CA GLU A 146 -24.70 9.00 -18.23
C GLU A 146 -23.60 8.66 -17.22
N ILE A 147 -22.49 9.40 -17.30
CA ILE A 147 -21.36 9.22 -16.39
C ILE A 147 -21.77 9.78 -15.03
N ASP A 148 -21.74 8.92 -14.02
CA ASP A 148 -21.81 9.34 -12.64
C ASP A 148 -20.44 9.91 -12.22
N TYR A 149 -20.44 11.06 -11.55
CA TYR A 149 -19.25 11.72 -11.06
C TYR A 149 -19.19 11.60 -9.53
N PRO A 150 -18.82 10.43 -9.00
CA PRO A 150 -18.51 10.33 -7.58
C PRO A 150 -17.31 11.23 -7.23
N GLN A 151 -17.07 11.41 -5.94
CA GLN A 151 -15.96 12.24 -5.47
C GLN A 151 -14.61 11.70 -5.99
N ILE A 152 -13.90 12.54 -6.75
CA ILE A 152 -12.54 12.27 -7.23
C ILE A 152 -11.55 12.89 -6.24
N ASN A 153 -10.68 12.06 -5.65
CA ASN A 153 -9.65 12.51 -4.71
C ASN A 153 -8.25 12.56 -5.34
N ARG A 154 -8.04 11.88 -6.47
CA ARG A 154 -6.75 11.75 -7.15
C ARG A 154 -6.94 11.81 -8.66
N ILE A 155 -6.03 12.47 -9.35
CA ILE A 155 -6.02 12.53 -10.81
C ILE A 155 -4.59 12.45 -11.34
N SER A 156 -4.39 11.75 -12.46
CA SER A 156 -3.15 11.78 -13.22
C SER A 156 -3.03 13.08 -14.01
N SER A 157 -1.82 13.65 -14.14
CA SER A 157 -1.62 14.95 -14.77
C SER A 157 -2.10 15.01 -16.23
N ASP A 158 -1.88 13.95 -17.00
CA ASP A 158 -2.38 13.79 -18.38
C ASP A 158 -3.92 13.77 -18.50
N CYS A 159 -4.62 13.44 -17.41
CA CYS A 159 -6.07 13.40 -17.34
C CYS A 159 -6.72 14.75 -16.99
N ILE A 160 -5.94 15.77 -16.61
CA ILE A 160 -6.47 17.08 -16.18
C ILE A 160 -7.36 17.71 -17.26
N LYS A 161 -7.06 17.50 -18.54
CA LYS A 161 -7.88 18.03 -19.65
C LYS A 161 -9.30 17.46 -19.74
N TYR A 162 -9.57 16.30 -19.11
CA TYR A 162 -10.88 15.67 -19.07
C TYR A 162 -11.73 16.10 -17.87
N LEU A 163 -11.18 16.96 -17.02
CA LEU A 163 -11.89 17.53 -15.89
C LEU A 163 -12.89 18.59 -16.38
N ASP A 164 -14.18 18.28 -16.23
CA ASP A 164 -15.27 19.22 -16.50
C ASP A 164 -15.34 20.30 -15.41
N ARG A 165 -14.99 21.54 -15.79
CA ARG A 165 -14.95 22.74 -14.94
C ARG A 165 -16.25 22.99 -14.17
N ASP A 166 -17.41 22.63 -14.72
CA ASP A 166 -18.70 22.89 -14.07
C ASP A 166 -19.16 21.75 -13.15
N ARG A 167 -18.75 20.51 -13.42
CA ARG A 167 -19.00 19.35 -12.53
C ARG A 167 -18.04 19.29 -11.34
N ILE A 168 -16.82 19.81 -11.47
CA ILE A 168 -15.79 19.80 -10.40
C ILE A 168 -16.14 20.73 -9.23
N LYS A 169 -16.93 21.78 -9.46
CA LYS A 169 -17.44 22.64 -8.38
C LYS A 169 -18.27 21.86 -7.35
N GLN A 170 -18.83 20.71 -7.73
CA GLN A 170 -19.61 19.83 -6.86
C GLN A 170 -18.73 18.81 -6.10
N ILE A 171 -17.47 18.63 -6.51
CA ILE A 171 -16.50 17.71 -5.91
C ILE A 171 -15.70 18.49 -4.84
N ARG A 172 -16.15 18.50 -3.58
CA ARG A 172 -15.40 19.15 -2.48
C ARG A 172 -14.63 18.15 -1.62
N ARG A 173 -13.30 18.31 -1.56
CA ARG A 173 -12.54 18.62 -0.32
C ARG A 173 -11.05 18.85 -0.59
N GLN A 174 -10.41 18.02 -1.42
CA GLN A 174 -8.97 18.09 -1.74
C GLN A 174 -8.67 17.13 -2.90
N ILE A 175 -8.01 17.60 -3.96
CA ILE A 175 -7.59 16.76 -5.09
C ILE A 175 -6.06 16.65 -5.06
N ILE A 176 -5.55 15.42 -5.21
CA ILE A 176 -4.12 15.16 -5.44
C ILE A 176 -3.89 14.96 -6.94
N VAL A 177 -3.14 15.85 -7.57
CA VAL A 177 -2.63 15.67 -8.94
C VAL A 177 -1.32 14.90 -8.88
N ILE A 178 -1.29 13.74 -9.53
CA ILE A 178 -0.10 12.89 -9.70
C ILE A 178 0.63 13.40 -10.95
N VAL A 179 1.75 14.11 -10.73
CA VAL A 179 2.54 14.77 -11.77
C VAL A 179 3.59 13.81 -12.30
N ARG A 180 3.39 13.34 -13.52
CA ARG A 180 4.36 12.50 -14.25
C ARG A 180 5.16 13.28 -15.29
N ASN A 181 4.58 14.37 -15.78
CA ASN A 181 5.21 15.32 -16.69
C ASN A 181 4.88 16.74 -16.23
N ILE A 182 5.90 17.59 -16.11
CA ILE A 182 5.69 18.98 -15.66
C ILE A 182 4.82 19.77 -16.64
N LYS A 183 4.89 19.46 -17.94
CA LYS A 183 4.08 20.16 -18.96
C LYS A 183 2.59 20.03 -18.76
N ASP A 184 2.14 18.94 -18.14
CA ASP A 184 0.72 18.69 -17.90
C ASP A 184 0.11 19.65 -16.87
N ILE A 185 0.94 20.22 -15.98
CA ILE A 185 0.52 21.19 -14.96
C ILE A 185 0.78 22.65 -15.36
N GLU A 186 1.26 22.90 -16.60
CA GLU A 186 1.37 24.25 -17.19
C GLU A 186 0.01 24.83 -17.64
N CYS A 187 -1.09 24.23 -17.19
CA CYS A 187 -2.45 24.67 -17.48
C CYS A 187 -3.06 25.47 -16.32
N ASP A 188 -4.19 26.13 -16.59
CA ASP A 188 -4.95 26.83 -15.56
C ASP A 188 -5.62 25.84 -14.60
N LEU A 189 -5.04 25.68 -13.40
CA LEU A 189 -5.54 24.83 -12.31
C LEU A 189 -6.44 25.58 -11.32
N SER A 190 -6.79 26.85 -11.57
CA SER A 190 -7.54 27.68 -10.62
C SER A 190 -8.96 27.16 -10.36
N PHE A 191 -9.47 26.27 -11.23
CA PHE A 191 -10.77 25.62 -11.06
C PHE A 191 -10.76 24.53 -9.96
N ILE A 192 -9.58 24.12 -9.47
CA ILE A 192 -9.43 23.17 -8.36
C ILE A 192 -9.28 23.96 -7.04
N ASN A 193 -10.31 23.93 -6.19
CA ASN A 193 -10.36 24.74 -4.96
C ASN A 193 -9.28 24.39 -3.92
N VAL A 194 -8.96 23.10 -3.78
CA VAL A 194 -7.97 22.61 -2.82
C VAL A 194 -7.11 21.57 -3.54
N LEU A 195 -5.88 21.95 -3.86
CA LEU A 195 -4.97 21.18 -4.70
C LEU A 195 -3.74 20.74 -3.91
N ASN A 196 -3.37 19.48 -4.10
CA ASN A 196 -2.07 18.94 -3.75
C ASN A 196 -1.37 18.43 -5.00
N LEU A 197 -0.05 18.50 -5.01
CA LEU A 197 0.77 17.89 -6.05
C LEU A 197 1.53 16.69 -5.48
N GLN A 198 1.62 15.60 -6.25
CA GLN A 198 2.50 14.47 -5.97
C GLN A 198 3.40 14.25 -7.18
N PHE A 199 4.70 14.48 -7.04
CA PHE A 199 5.64 14.28 -8.13
C PHE A 199 6.10 12.82 -8.20
N GLU A 200 5.87 12.20 -9.37
CA GLU A 200 6.44 10.92 -9.77
C GLU A 200 7.60 11.09 -10.78
N THR A 201 7.95 12.34 -11.09
CA THR A 201 9.12 12.73 -11.89
C THR A 201 10.12 13.51 -11.04
N THR A 202 11.42 13.38 -11.35
CA THR A 202 12.50 14.18 -10.77
C THR A 202 12.79 15.46 -11.55
N GLU A 203 12.06 15.69 -12.66
CA GLU A 203 12.09 16.96 -13.39
C GLU A 203 11.66 18.10 -12.46
N ILE A 204 12.47 19.16 -12.42
CA ILE A 204 12.25 20.30 -11.54
C ILE A 204 11.40 21.33 -12.29
N PRO A 205 10.18 21.65 -11.81
CA PRO A 205 9.38 22.70 -12.41
C PRO A 205 10.02 24.08 -12.21
N PRO A 206 9.76 25.05 -13.11
CA PRO A 206 10.11 26.44 -12.86
C PRO A 206 9.48 26.94 -11.55
N LYS A 207 10.22 27.78 -10.82
CA LYS A 207 9.74 28.32 -9.54
C LYS A 207 8.44 29.11 -9.71
N GLU A 208 8.36 29.92 -10.76
CA GLU A 208 7.21 30.76 -11.09
C GLU A 208 5.96 29.94 -11.39
N LEU A 209 6.13 28.76 -12.00
CA LEU A 209 5.03 27.83 -12.25
C LEU A 209 4.43 27.37 -10.92
N LEU A 210 5.25 26.90 -9.98
CA LEU A 210 4.75 26.46 -8.67
C LEU A 210 4.14 27.61 -7.86
N GLU A 211 4.72 28.81 -7.88
CA GLU A 211 4.17 29.97 -7.18
C GLU A 211 2.82 30.43 -7.75
N SER A 212 2.54 30.13 -9.02
CA SER A 212 1.24 30.43 -9.66
C SER A 212 0.11 29.48 -9.26
N ILE A 213 0.45 28.31 -8.72
CA ILE A 213 -0.51 27.25 -8.40
C ILE A 213 -0.97 27.41 -6.94
N ASN A 214 -2.27 27.57 -6.73
CA ASN A 214 -2.88 27.62 -5.40
C ASN A 214 -2.97 26.23 -4.75
N MET A 215 -1.85 25.75 -4.21
CA MET A 215 -1.72 24.45 -3.57
C MET A 215 -1.45 24.58 -2.07
N ILE A 216 -1.81 23.54 -1.31
CA ILE A 216 -1.57 23.48 0.14
C ILE A 216 -0.53 22.43 0.55
N TYR A 217 -0.26 21.46 -0.33
CA TYR A 217 0.59 20.32 0.00
C TYR A 217 1.32 19.77 -1.22
N ILE A 218 2.61 19.42 -1.04
CA ILE A 218 3.41 18.75 -2.06
C ILE A 218 4.01 17.45 -1.53
N ILE A 219 3.82 16.37 -2.27
CA ILE A 219 4.47 15.08 -2.06
C ILE A 219 5.62 14.95 -3.06
N ASN A 220 6.78 14.51 -2.56
CA ASN A 220 8.03 14.35 -3.31
C ASN A 220 8.53 15.67 -3.93
N PRO A 221 8.83 16.69 -3.13
CA PRO A 221 9.21 18.02 -3.59
C PRO A 221 10.67 18.06 -4.09
N TYR A 222 10.99 17.42 -5.22
CA TYR A 222 12.36 17.33 -5.73
C TYR A 222 13.01 18.69 -6.02
N PHE A 223 12.22 19.72 -6.30
CA PHE A 223 12.69 21.10 -6.53
C PHE A 223 13.44 21.72 -5.35
N VAL A 224 13.39 21.13 -4.14
CA VAL A 224 14.14 21.62 -2.96
C VAL A 224 15.66 21.61 -3.14
N VAL A 225 16.16 21.01 -4.22
CA VAL A 225 17.56 21.08 -4.63
C VAL A 225 17.91 22.40 -5.35
N GLU A 226 16.92 23.17 -5.80
CA GLU A 226 17.10 24.45 -6.51
C GLU A 226 16.54 25.64 -5.75
N TYR A 227 15.36 25.52 -5.14
CA TYR A 227 14.68 26.61 -4.45
C TYR A 227 13.86 26.14 -3.24
N GLU A 228 13.47 27.06 -2.36
CA GLU A 228 12.64 26.77 -1.19
C GLU A 228 11.16 26.60 -1.57
N PRO A 229 10.38 25.78 -0.83
CA PRO A 229 8.94 25.67 -1.05
C PRO A 229 8.24 27.04 -1.00
N PRO A 230 7.15 27.24 -1.78
CA PRO A 230 6.32 28.44 -1.65
C PRO A 230 5.81 28.62 -0.22
N HIS A 231 5.54 29.87 0.17
CA HIS A 231 5.07 30.19 1.52
C HIS A 231 3.78 29.42 1.86
N ASP A 232 3.66 28.95 3.09
CA ASP A 232 2.52 28.17 3.61
C ASP A 232 2.26 26.80 2.97
N VAL A 233 3.08 26.34 2.02
CA VAL A 233 2.95 25.00 1.43
C VAL A 233 3.64 23.95 2.31
N GLN A 234 2.88 22.98 2.78
CA GLN A 234 3.42 21.82 3.47
C GLN A 234 4.01 20.81 2.49
N CYS A 235 5.02 20.06 2.91
CA CYS A 235 5.70 19.11 2.06
C CYS A 235 6.00 17.79 2.80
N ASP A 236 5.97 16.67 2.08
CA ASP A 236 6.37 15.35 2.60
C ASP A 236 6.88 14.41 1.47
N TRP A 237 7.34 13.22 1.87
CA TRP A 237 7.90 12.21 0.99
C TRP A 237 7.10 10.92 1.06
N ILE A 238 6.70 10.40 -0.10
CA ILE A 238 6.07 9.09 -0.25
C ILE A 238 6.71 8.42 -1.46
N ASP A 239 7.41 7.32 -1.21
CA ASP A 239 8.08 6.53 -2.25
C ASP A 239 9.04 7.34 -3.16
N GLY A 240 9.62 8.43 -2.64
CA GLY A 240 10.52 9.29 -3.41
C GLY A 240 11.85 8.63 -3.79
N ASP A 241 12.59 9.30 -4.68
CA ASP A 241 13.90 8.88 -5.16
C ASP A 241 15.02 9.42 -4.26
N LEU A 242 15.60 8.54 -3.44
CA LEU A 242 16.71 8.90 -2.56
C LEU A 242 18.01 9.11 -3.35
N ARG A 243 18.22 8.43 -4.48
CA ARG A 243 19.45 8.56 -5.29
C ARG A 243 19.57 9.97 -5.83
N PHE A 244 18.49 10.48 -6.41
CA PHE A 244 18.41 11.86 -6.88
C PHE A 244 18.82 12.86 -5.79
N LEU A 245 18.25 12.72 -4.59
CA LEU A 245 18.56 13.62 -3.47
C LEU A 245 20.00 13.51 -2.98
N LYS A 246 20.58 12.29 -2.98
CA LYS A 246 21.97 12.08 -2.59
C LYS A 246 22.95 12.70 -3.59
N GLU A 247 22.66 12.62 -4.88
CA GLU A 247 23.47 13.27 -5.93
C GLU A 247 23.46 14.80 -5.77
N HIS A 248 22.34 15.36 -5.32
CA HIS A 248 22.13 16.79 -5.17
C HIS A 248 22.29 17.29 -3.73
N ILE A 249 22.86 16.47 -2.84
CA ILE A 249 22.87 16.71 -1.39
C ILE A 249 23.48 18.07 -0.98
N ASN A 250 24.46 18.55 -1.74
CA ASN A 250 25.14 19.83 -1.47
C ASN A 250 24.39 21.04 -2.03
N LYS A 251 23.34 20.83 -2.83
CA LYS A 251 22.51 21.86 -3.44
C LYS A 251 21.19 22.08 -2.69
N ILE A 252 20.80 21.15 -1.83
CA ILE A 252 19.54 21.21 -1.06
C ILE A 252 19.43 22.54 -0.32
N LYS A 253 18.43 23.34 -0.74
CA LYS A 253 18.13 24.66 -0.19
C LYS A 253 17.27 24.60 1.07
N TYR A 254 16.55 23.50 1.27
CA TYR A 254 15.66 23.33 2.42
C TYR A 254 15.93 22.03 3.21
N PRO A 255 17.03 21.97 4.00
CA PRO A 255 17.50 20.74 4.65
C PRO A 255 16.55 20.20 5.73
N SER A 256 15.69 21.05 6.30
CA SER A 256 14.72 20.68 7.34
C SER A 256 13.64 19.72 6.82
N LEU A 257 13.30 19.81 5.53
CA LEU A 257 12.36 18.92 4.86
C LEU A 257 13.00 17.59 4.47
N VAL A 258 14.30 17.64 4.17
CA VAL A 258 15.10 16.46 3.86
C VAL A 258 16.03 16.14 5.03
N LYS A 259 15.50 16.17 6.27
CA LYS A 259 16.12 15.90 7.59
C LYS A 259 16.88 14.56 7.73
N LEU A 260 17.16 13.92 6.60
CA LEU A 260 17.60 12.56 6.42
C LEU A 260 19.06 12.43 6.00
N ILE A 261 19.70 13.36 5.29
CA ILE A 261 20.73 12.85 4.36
C ILE A 261 22.18 12.75 4.87
N LYS A 262 22.48 13.00 6.16
CA LYS A 262 23.85 12.75 6.69
C LYS A 262 23.80 12.26 8.14
N PRO A 263 23.62 10.94 8.40
CA PRO A 263 23.88 10.42 9.75
C PRO A 263 25.35 10.64 10.10
N ASN A 264 25.66 10.92 11.37
CA ASN A 264 27.03 10.80 11.83
C ASN A 264 27.47 9.34 11.70
N ARG A 265 28.33 9.02 10.74
CA ARG A 265 28.80 7.64 10.46
C ARG A 265 29.57 7.00 11.62
N LYS A 266 29.90 7.76 12.68
CA LYS A 266 30.52 7.23 13.91
C LYS A 266 29.49 6.82 14.98
N ASP A 267 28.23 7.23 14.83
CA ASP A 267 27.16 6.94 15.79
C ASP A 267 26.17 5.94 15.17
N TYR A 268 26.25 4.69 15.62
CA TYR A 268 25.41 3.62 15.10
C TYR A 268 23.91 3.86 15.31
N THR A 269 23.54 4.59 16.36
CA THR A 269 22.14 4.90 16.66
C THR A 269 21.58 5.82 15.59
N GLN A 270 22.35 6.84 15.19
CA GLN A 270 21.98 7.76 14.12
C GLN A 270 21.91 7.06 12.75
N ILE A 271 22.81 6.13 12.46
CA ILE A 271 22.77 5.32 11.23
C ILE A 271 21.48 4.51 11.17
N ILE A 272 21.16 3.73 12.21
CA ILE A 272 19.96 2.88 12.24
C ILE A 272 18.67 3.71 12.18
N GLN A 273 18.62 4.85 12.88
CA GLN A 273 17.49 5.78 12.80
C GLN A 273 17.35 6.40 11.41
N TYR A 274 18.46 6.67 10.73
CA TYR A 274 18.45 7.12 9.34
C TYR A 274 17.87 6.05 8.42
N ILE A 275 18.37 4.80 8.46
CA ILE A 275 17.87 3.69 7.64
C ILE A 275 16.38 3.47 7.88
N HIS A 276 15.93 3.48 9.14
CA HIS A 276 14.51 3.40 9.46
C HIS A 276 13.68 4.52 8.81
N ARG A 277 14.15 5.77 8.92
CA ARG A 277 13.42 6.93 8.37
C ARG A 277 13.31 6.88 6.84
N ILE A 278 14.33 6.40 6.13
CA ILE A 278 14.25 6.25 4.67
C ILE A 278 13.42 5.02 4.25
N ALA A 279 13.47 3.93 5.02
CA ALA A 279 12.78 2.68 4.71
C ALA A 279 11.28 2.68 5.08
N ASN A 280 10.81 3.58 5.95
CA ASN A 280 9.43 3.62 6.41
C ASN A 280 8.46 4.30 5.41
N GLY A 281 8.53 3.93 4.13
CA GLY A 281 7.60 4.39 3.07
C GLY A 281 7.85 5.79 2.52
N ARG A 282 8.93 6.46 2.95
CA ARG A 282 9.28 7.79 2.43
C ARG A 282 10.04 7.74 1.11
N PHE A 283 10.89 6.74 0.94
CA PHE A 283 11.73 6.57 -0.25
C PHE A 283 11.61 5.16 -0.81
N LYS A 284 11.76 5.04 -2.13
CA LYS A 284 11.77 3.76 -2.85
C LYS A 284 13.14 3.49 -3.44
N GLU A 285 13.57 4.35 -4.36
CA GLU A 285 14.84 4.19 -5.06
C GLU A 285 15.99 4.57 -4.12
N GLY A 286 17.11 3.82 -4.18
CA GLY A 286 18.32 4.07 -3.37
C GLY A 286 18.29 3.57 -1.94
N VAL A 287 17.14 3.19 -1.37
CA VAL A 287 17.05 2.68 0.01
C VAL A 287 17.73 1.32 0.17
N ALA A 288 17.59 0.44 -0.82
CA ALA A 288 18.23 -0.89 -0.81
C ALA A 288 19.77 -0.77 -0.74
N ASP A 289 20.34 0.22 -1.45
CA ASP A 289 21.79 0.46 -1.46
C ASP A 289 22.28 0.86 -0.04
N GLU A 290 21.52 1.68 0.68
CA GLU A 290 21.84 2.08 2.06
C GLU A 290 21.68 0.94 3.06
N ILE A 291 20.72 0.03 2.83
CA ILE A 291 20.55 -1.18 3.66
C ILE A 291 21.72 -2.13 3.42
N GLU A 292 22.20 -2.29 2.18
CA GLU A 292 23.38 -3.11 1.89
C GLU A 292 24.66 -2.51 2.50
N ASP A 293 24.84 -1.18 2.46
CA ASP A 293 25.96 -0.51 3.16
C ASP A 293 25.89 -0.73 4.68
N LEU A 294 24.70 -0.65 5.29
CA LEU A 294 24.51 -1.00 6.70
C LEU A 294 24.89 -2.46 6.96
N ASP A 295 24.49 -3.37 6.08
CA ASP A 295 24.69 -4.80 6.20
C ASP A 295 26.18 -5.18 6.18
N GLU A 296 26.95 -4.60 5.26
CA GLU A 296 28.40 -4.79 5.16
C GLU A 296 29.14 -4.29 6.41
N ASN A 297 28.59 -3.29 7.09
CA ASN A 297 29.20 -2.63 8.26
C ASN A 297 28.54 -3.01 9.60
N LEU A 298 27.70 -4.05 9.61
CA LEU A 298 26.85 -4.37 10.75
C LEU A 298 27.64 -4.93 11.94
N THR A 299 27.57 -4.25 13.09
CA THR A 299 28.19 -4.71 14.35
C THR A 299 27.20 -5.47 15.25
N GLU A 300 27.71 -6.15 16.27
CA GLU A 300 26.86 -6.84 17.25
C GLU A 300 25.97 -5.86 18.04
N GLU A 301 26.50 -4.69 18.40
CA GLU A 301 25.73 -3.64 19.09
C GLU A 301 24.60 -3.09 18.21
N MET A 302 24.89 -2.86 16.92
CA MET A 302 23.88 -2.47 15.93
C MET A 302 22.75 -3.50 15.84
N MET A 303 23.09 -4.79 15.73
CA MET A 303 22.10 -5.86 15.70
C MET A 303 21.23 -5.87 16.96
N ARG A 304 21.83 -5.73 18.15
CA ARG A 304 21.08 -5.66 19.42
C ARG A 304 20.13 -4.45 19.44
N TYR A 305 20.57 -3.30 18.94
CA TYR A 305 19.74 -2.09 18.87
C TYR A 305 18.56 -2.24 17.91
N ILE A 306 18.78 -2.85 16.74
CA ILE A 306 17.73 -3.19 15.77
C ILE A 306 16.70 -4.12 16.44
N ILE A 307 17.17 -5.22 17.03
CA ILE A 307 16.30 -6.24 17.66
C ILE A 307 15.51 -5.66 18.83
N GLY A 308 16.15 -4.81 19.65
CA GLY A 308 15.50 -4.17 20.80
C GLY A 308 14.39 -3.18 20.43
N THR A 309 14.25 -2.83 19.15
CA THR A 309 13.31 -1.81 18.68
C THR A 309 12.44 -2.34 17.54
N GLN A 310 11.19 -2.75 17.85
CA GLN A 310 10.27 -3.38 16.89
C GLN A 310 10.09 -2.62 15.58
N LYS A 311 9.99 -1.28 15.63
CA LYS A 311 9.85 -0.47 14.41
C LYS A 311 11.02 -0.63 13.43
N PHE A 312 12.24 -0.90 13.91
CA PHE A 312 13.41 -1.11 13.05
C PHE A 312 13.37 -2.51 12.42
N LEU A 313 13.06 -3.53 13.23
CA LEU A 313 12.86 -4.90 12.76
C LEU A 313 11.87 -4.97 11.59
N TRP A 314 10.74 -4.28 11.69
CA TRP A 314 9.70 -4.33 10.67
C TRP A 314 9.94 -3.40 9.49
N SER A 315 10.73 -2.33 9.65
CA SER A 315 11.07 -1.45 8.52
C SER A 315 12.14 -2.04 7.59
N PHE A 316 13.15 -2.74 8.12
CA PHE A 316 14.25 -3.26 7.30
C PHE A 316 14.92 -4.53 7.86
N GLY A 317 14.54 -5.01 9.05
CA GLY A 317 15.17 -6.19 9.67
C GLY A 317 15.05 -7.46 8.82
N PHE A 318 13.98 -7.61 8.02
CA PHE A 318 13.84 -8.72 7.09
C PHE A 318 14.92 -8.78 6.01
N ALA A 319 15.52 -7.63 5.63
CA ALA A 319 16.65 -7.61 4.69
C ALA A 319 17.93 -8.23 5.30
N LEU A 320 18.00 -8.28 6.64
CA LEU A 320 19.18 -8.68 7.39
C LEU A 320 19.04 -10.07 8.04
N ILE A 321 18.03 -10.87 7.67
CA ILE A 321 17.74 -12.18 8.32
C ILE A 321 18.80 -13.26 8.08
N HIS A 322 19.74 -13.03 7.16
CA HIS A 322 20.89 -13.91 7.00
C HIS A 322 21.85 -13.82 8.20
N HIS A 323 21.77 -12.74 9.00
CA HIS A 323 22.39 -12.64 10.31
C HIS A 323 21.59 -13.40 11.37
N LYS A 324 22.21 -14.43 11.97
CA LYS A 324 21.55 -15.34 12.93
C LYS A 324 20.85 -14.61 14.09
N ARG A 325 21.41 -13.52 14.61
CA ARG A 325 20.82 -12.75 15.71
C ARG A 325 19.54 -12.04 15.29
N ILE A 326 19.54 -11.42 14.11
CA ILE A 326 18.35 -10.74 13.58
C ILE A 326 17.27 -11.75 13.26
N LEU A 327 17.63 -12.89 12.65
CA LEU A 327 16.72 -14.01 12.44
C LEU A 327 16.05 -14.44 13.74
N PHE A 328 16.85 -14.68 14.79
CA PHE A 328 16.34 -15.06 16.11
C PHE A 328 15.41 -13.98 16.69
N GLY A 329 15.79 -12.71 16.56
CA GLY A 329 14.96 -11.57 16.96
C GLY A 329 13.59 -11.58 16.28
N ILE A 330 13.54 -11.74 14.96
CA ILE A 330 12.29 -11.83 14.20
C ILE A 330 11.46 -13.04 14.64
N THR A 331 12.08 -14.20 14.81
CA THR A 331 11.36 -15.41 15.25
C THR A 331 10.80 -15.30 16.66
N ASN A 332 11.37 -14.47 17.53
CA ASN A 332 10.84 -14.27 18.89
C ASN A 332 9.63 -13.33 18.95
N HIS A 333 9.35 -12.60 17.86
CA HIS A 333 8.22 -11.67 17.77
C HIS A 333 7.06 -12.19 16.90
N GLN A 334 6.89 -13.52 16.81
CA GLN A 334 5.83 -14.17 16.02
C GLN A 334 4.42 -13.65 16.29
N SER A 335 4.11 -13.28 17.55
CA SER A 335 2.79 -12.75 17.93
C SER A 335 2.39 -11.50 17.15
N HIS A 336 3.35 -10.76 16.58
CA HIS A 336 3.11 -9.55 15.81
C HIS A 336 2.89 -9.81 14.31
N PHE A 337 3.16 -11.02 13.80
CA PHE A 337 3.11 -11.28 12.36
C PHE A 337 1.73 -11.07 11.73
N SER A 338 0.66 -11.26 12.50
CA SER A 338 -0.72 -11.00 12.02
C SER A 338 -1.00 -9.53 11.73
N GLN A 339 -0.17 -8.62 12.26
CA GLN A 339 -0.28 -7.17 12.08
C GLN A 339 0.67 -6.63 11.01
N LEU A 340 1.57 -7.47 10.48
CA LEU A 340 2.57 -7.05 9.52
C LEU A 340 1.97 -6.97 8.12
N ASP A 341 2.27 -5.87 7.45
CA ASP A 341 2.23 -5.79 5.99
C ASP A 341 3.55 -6.36 5.45
N PHE A 342 3.49 -7.61 4.96
CA PHE A 342 4.66 -8.28 4.40
C PHE A 342 5.18 -7.60 3.13
N LYS A 343 4.34 -6.92 2.34
CA LYS A 343 4.80 -6.17 1.16
C LYS A 343 5.75 -5.05 1.60
N SER A 344 5.38 -4.32 2.66
CA SER A 344 6.24 -3.31 3.27
C SER A 344 7.49 -3.90 3.93
N CYS A 345 7.34 -4.98 4.72
CA CYS A 345 8.46 -5.60 5.43
C CYS A 345 9.54 -6.16 4.50
N PHE A 346 9.13 -6.68 3.33
CA PHE A 346 10.02 -7.27 2.34
C PHE A 346 10.40 -6.31 1.20
N ARG A 347 10.02 -5.03 1.28
CA ARG A 347 10.14 -4.07 0.17
C ARG A 347 11.56 -3.91 -0.40
N PHE A 348 12.58 -3.97 0.45
CA PHE A 348 13.97 -3.70 0.08
C PHE A 348 14.90 -4.92 0.20
N VAL A 349 14.34 -6.13 0.25
CA VAL A 349 15.15 -7.32 0.51
C VAL A 349 15.86 -7.83 -0.74
N ASN A 350 17.09 -8.28 -0.56
CA ASN A 350 17.80 -9.07 -1.55
C ASN A 350 17.40 -10.55 -1.41
N TRP A 351 16.45 -11.00 -2.23
CA TRP A 351 15.91 -12.37 -2.17
C TRP A 351 16.96 -13.47 -2.41
N ASN A 352 18.02 -13.19 -3.17
CA ASN A 352 19.12 -14.14 -3.36
C ASN A 352 19.91 -14.36 -2.06
N LYS A 353 20.01 -13.31 -1.23
CA LYS A 353 20.70 -13.34 0.06
C LYS A 353 19.82 -13.96 1.15
N ILE A 354 18.57 -13.51 1.26
CA ILE A 354 17.69 -13.88 2.37
C ILE A 354 16.85 -15.13 2.15
N GLY A 355 16.64 -15.56 0.90
CA GLY A 355 15.62 -16.56 0.54
C GLY A 355 15.80 -17.92 1.24
N ASN A 356 17.04 -18.35 1.49
CA ASN A 356 17.33 -19.61 2.19
C ASN A 356 17.07 -19.53 3.71
N TYR A 357 16.95 -18.34 4.26
CA TYR A 357 16.75 -18.13 5.70
C TYR A 357 15.27 -18.05 6.07
N LEU A 358 14.38 -17.79 5.11
CA LEU A 358 12.93 -17.77 5.31
C LEU A 358 12.39 -19.10 5.86
N GLN A 359 13.05 -20.23 5.55
CA GLN A 359 12.63 -21.54 6.03
C GLN A 359 12.69 -21.70 7.56
N TYR A 360 13.44 -20.84 8.25
CA TYR A 360 13.60 -20.86 9.70
C TYR A 360 12.58 -19.98 10.44
N ILE A 361 11.77 -19.22 9.70
CA ILE A 361 10.72 -18.38 10.27
C ILE A 361 9.40 -19.16 10.19
N PRO A 362 8.71 -19.41 11.31
CA PRO A 362 7.49 -20.22 11.32
C PRO A 362 6.29 -19.36 10.90
N PHE A 363 6.25 -19.02 9.61
CA PHE A 363 5.10 -18.38 8.99
C PHE A 363 3.90 -19.33 8.98
N THR A 364 2.69 -18.79 9.15
CA THR A 364 1.48 -19.57 8.87
C THR A 364 1.35 -19.81 7.36
N GLN A 365 0.56 -20.82 6.96
CA GLN A 365 0.34 -21.15 5.55
C GLN A 365 -0.03 -19.91 4.71
N ARG A 366 -0.98 -19.10 5.17
CA ARG A 366 -1.36 -17.87 4.47
C ARG A 366 -0.23 -16.84 4.38
N MET A 367 0.55 -16.68 5.45
CA MET A 367 1.71 -15.77 5.40
C MET A 367 2.69 -16.24 4.33
N MET A 368 2.94 -17.55 4.26
CA MET A 368 3.77 -18.12 3.20
C MET A 368 3.19 -17.85 1.81
N GLU A 369 1.89 -18.06 1.60
CA GLU A 369 1.20 -17.78 0.34
C GLU A 369 1.33 -16.30 -0.07
N LYS A 370 1.21 -15.36 0.87
CA LYS A 370 1.43 -13.93 0.61
C LYS A 370 2.89 -13.64 0.24
N ILE A 371 3.84 -14.22 0.97
CA ILE A 371 5.27 -13.96 0.76
C ILE A 371 5.75 -14.55 -0.57
N ILE A 372 5.32 -15.76 -0.97
CA ILE A 372 5.75 -16.35 -2.25
C ILE A 372 5.28 -15.54 -3.46
N LYS A 373 4.17 -14.79 -3.35
CA LYS A 373 3.73 -13.88 -4.42
C LYS A 373 4.67 -12.69 -4.61
N LEU A 374 5.46 -12.33 -3.59
CA LEU A 374 6.42 -11.22 -3.67
C LEU A 374 7.65 -11.54 -4.53
N ASN A 375 7.94 -12.82 -4.78
CA ASN A 375 9.05 -13.22 -5.64
C ASN A 375 8.82 -14.59 -6.29
N PRO A 376 8.87 -14.72 -7.63
CA PRO A 376 8.57 -15.96 -8.35
C PRO A 376 9.53 -17.12 -8.06
N ASN A 377 10.71 -16.86 -7.47
CA ASN A 377 11.65 -17.89 -7.08
C ASN A 377 11.30 -18.53 -5.73
N LEU A 378 10.37 -17.96 -4.96
CA LEU A 378 9.93 -18.52 -3.70
C LEU A 378 8.85 -19.57 -3.91
N TYR A 379 8.83 -20.58 -3.06
CA TYR A 379 7.80 -21.61 -3.06
C TYR A 379 7.62 -22.21 -1.66
N ILE A 380 6.42 -22.74 -1.41
CA ILE A 380 6.12 -23.45 -0.18
C ILE A 380 6.61 -24.89 -0.32
N PHE A 381 7.52 -25.30 0.56
CA PHE A 381 8.04 -26.66 0.60
C PHE A 381 7.26 -27.49 1.62
N LYS A 382 6.61 -28.56 1.16
CA LYS A 382 5.88 -29.53 2.00
C LYS A 382 4.88 -28.89 2.98
N ASN A 383 4.27 -27.77 2.60
CA ASN A 383 3.32 -27.01 3.43
C ASN A 383 3.87 -26.60 4.81
N SER A 384 5.20 -26.51 4.96
CA SER A 384 5.83 -26.26 6.27
C SER A 384 6.74 -25.05 6.31
N CYS A 385 7.37 -24.69 5.18
CA CYS A 385 8.29 -23.56 5.14
C CYS A 385 8.44 -22.98 3.74
N ILE A 386 8.95 -21.74 3.67
CA ILE A 386 9.30 -21.09 2.40
C ILE A 386 10.72 -21.46 2.01
N LYS A 387 10.92 -21.86 0.76
CA LYS A 387 12.24 -22.05 0.14
C LYS A 387 12.38 -21.20 -1.10
N CYS A 388 13.64 -20.95 -1.49
CA CYS A 388 13.99 -20.20 -2.69
C CYS A 388 14.63 -21.14 -3.71
N LYS A 389 14.14 -21.11 -4.96
CA LYS A 389 14.81 -21.75 -6.10
C LYS A 389 16.09 -20.98 -6.36
N LYS A 390 17.24 -21.66 -6.31
CA LYS A 390 18.50 -21.04 -6.74
C LYS A 390 18.39 -20.73 -8.23
N ILE A 391 18.59 -19.47 -8.60
CA ILE A 391 18.84 -19.10 -9.99
C ILE A 391 20.22 -19.68 -10.31
N THR A 392 20.27 -20.90 -10.85
CA THR A 392 21.49 -21.34 -11.52
C THR A 392 21.59 -20.52 -12.79
N SER A 393 22.46 -19.52 -12.80
CA SER A 393 22.94 -18.95 -14.04
C SER A 393 23.31 -20.13 -14.93
N LYS A 394 22.68 -20.25 -16.11
CA LYS A 394 23.18 -21.16 -17.14
C LYS A 394 24.63 -20.74 -17.33
N SER A 395 25.59 -21.56 -16.89
CA SER A 395 26.98 -21.34 -17.23
C SER A 395 27.01 -21.25 -18.74
N ALA A 396 27.35 -20.09 -19.29
CA ALA A 396 27.87 -20.03 -20.65
C ALA A 396 29.14 -20.89 -20.60
N ARG A 397 29.01 -22.16 -21.00
CA ARG A 397 30.17 -22.99 -21.30
C ARG A 397 30.77 -22.37 -22.56
N PHE A 398 31.83 -21.60 -22.37
CA PHE A 398 32.78 -21.28 -23.42
C PHE A 398 33.44 -22.58 -23.92
#